data_AF-A0A7K2N652-F1
#
_entry.id   AF-A0A7K2N652-F1
#
_cell.length_a   1.000
_cell.length_b   1.000
_cell.length_c   1.000
_cell.angle_alpha   90.00
_cell.angle_beta   90.00
_cell.angle_gamma   90.00
#
_symmetry.space_group_name_H-M   'P 1'
#
loop_
_entity.id
_entity.type
_entity.pdbx_description
1 polymer ?
#
loop_
_entity_poly.entity_id
_entity_poly.type
_entity_poly.pdbx_seq_one_letter_code
_entity_poly.pdbx_strand_id
1 'polypeptide(L)'
;MEIDQAKQAMREKVWKQLIEGGGAPEDSYGKIPGFYGAEATAERLSDIPGWQRARVVKSNPDWAQLPVRRLALVEGKLLYMAVPKMASLEPFIELDPTDLDSPADAAEKKAATQLGRRVGVEAMRPIDVVVCGSVAVNRSGARIGKGAGYSDLEVALLIEAGLVTDETMIVAPVHALQVVEEDIPETEHDFSVDYIVTPDEVIPCTNRRRPSGLVWADLSPEKIAAIPALAARAGQG
;
A
#
# COMPACT_ATOMS: atom_id res chain seq x y z
N MET A 1 -23.34 3.86 -0.43
CA MET A 1 -24.10 3.23 0.67
C MET A 1 -24.15 1.71 0.54
N GLU A 2 -24.77 1.13 -0.49
CA GLU A 2 -24.76 -0.36 -0.70
C GLU A 2 -23.34 -0.92 -0.88
N ILE A 3 -22.51 -0.28 -1.71
CA ILE A 3 -21.12 -0.70 -1.92
C ILE A 3 -20.27 -0.57 -0.65
N ASP A 4 -20.42 0.52 0.11
CA ASP A 4 -19.66 0.73 1.35
C ASP A 4 -20.03 -0.29 2.42
N GLN A 5 -21.33 -0.62 2.52
CA GLN A 5 -21.84 -1.66 3.42
C GLN A 5 -21.31 -3.03 3.00
N ALA A 6 -21.31 -3.35 1.71
CA ALA A 6 -20.74 -4.60 1.20
C ALA A 6 -19.22 -4.69 1.46
N LYS A 7 -18.46 -3.61 1.19
CA LYS A 7 -17.02 -3.53 1.52
C LYS A 7 -16.79 -3.72 3.02
N GLN A 8 -17.62 -3.12 3.89
CA GLN A 8 -17.50 -3.29 5.34
C GLN A 8 -17.84 -4.71 5.79
N ALA A 9 -18.92 -5.30 5.29
CA ALA A 9 -19.29 -6.69 5.60
C ALA A 9 -18.17 -7.67 5.23
N MET A 10 -17.49 -7.45 4.10
CA MET A 10 -16.34 -8.24 3.70
C MET A 10 -15.14 -8.04 4.64
N ARG A 11 -14.84 -6.79 5.05
CA ARG A 11 -13.78 -6.53 6.04
C ARG A 11 -14.03 -7.29 7.35
N GLU A 12 -15.26 -7.22 7.87
CA GLU A 12 -15.69 -7.94 9.08
C GLU A 12 -15.50 -9.45 8.95
N LYS A 13 -15.93 -10.02 7.82
CA LYS A 13 -15.77 -11.45 7.53
C LYS A 13 -14.29 -11.85 7.52
N VAL A 14 -13.45 -11.13 6.78
CA VAL A 14 -12.06 -11.51 6.59
C VAL A 14 -11.23 -11.30 7.84
N TRP A 15 -11.46 -10.24 8.62
CA TRP A 15 -10.80 -10.07 9.92
C TRP A 15 -11.08 -11.25 10.85
N LYS A 16 -12.35 -11.68 10.97
CA LYS A 16 -12.73 -12.82 11.80
C LYS A 16 -12.11 -14.11 11.28
N GLN A 17 -12.27 -14.39 9.99
CA GLN A 17 -11.71 -15.59 9.34
C GLN A 17 -10.19 -15.69 9.54
N LEU A 18 -9.47 -14.58 9.38
CA LEU A 18 -8.01 -14.56 9.53
C LEU A 18 -7.58 -14.83 10.97
N ILE A 19 -8.24 -14.23 11.95
CA ILE A 19 -7.90 -14.37 13.37
C ILE A 19 -8.33 -15.74 13.90
N GLU A 20 -9.57 -16.16 13.67
CA GLU A 20 -10.10 -17.46 14.10
C GLU A 20 -9.39 -18.62 13.40
N GLY A 21 -8.96 -18.41 12.16
CA GLY A 21 -8.14 -19.36 11.40
C GLY A 21 -6.66 -19.38 11.81
N GLY A 22 -6.25 -18.60 12.82
CA GLY A 22 -4.88 -18.56 13.34
C GLY A 22 -3.85 -17.90 12.42
N GLY A 23 -4.27 -17.16 11.40
CA GLY A 23 -3.38 -16.48 10.45
C GLY A 23 -2.87 -15.11 10.92
N ALA A 24 -3.45 -14.55 11.99
CA ALA A 24 -3.06 -13.25 12.55
C ALA A 24 -3.25 -13.19 14.07
N PRO A 25 -2.53 -12.28 14.77
CA PRO A 25 -2.84 -11.96 16.15
C PRO A 25 -4.18 -11.23 16.29
N GLU A 26 -4.85 -11.39 17.44
CA GLU A 26 -6.19 -10.83 17.70
C GLU A 26 -6.27 -9.30 17.51
N ASP A 27 -5.18 -8.59 17.82
CA ASP A 27 -5.11 -7.12 17.71
C ASP A 27 -5.01 -6.61 16.25
N SER A 28 -5.03 -7.51 15.27
CA SER A 28 -5.08 -7.18 13.84
C SER A 28 -6.46 -6.76 13.34
N TYR A 29 -7.52 -7.01 14.12
CA TYR A 29 -8.89 -6.61 13.78
C TYR A 29 -9.02 -5.09 13.62
N GLY A 30 -9.79 -4.63 12.62
CA GLY A 30 -10.03 -3.20 12.37
C GLY A 30 -8.86 -2.46 11.71
N LYS A 31 -7.77 -3.14 11.36
CA LYS A 31 -6.56 -2.58 10.75
C LYS A 31 -6.28 -3.22 9.40
N ILE A 32 -5.23 -2.76 8.71
CA ILE A 32 -4.54 -3.65 7.77
C ILE A 32 -3.95 -4.78 8.63
N PRO A 33 -4.39 -6.04 8.47
CA PRO A 33 -4.03 -7.09 9.42
C PRO A 33 -2.54 -7.38 9.33
N GLY A 34 -1.84 -7.36 10.47
CA GLY A 34 -0.59 -8.12 10.56
C GLY A 34 -0.92 -9.60 10.40
N PHE A 35 0.00 -10.39 9.87
CA PHE A 35 -0.24 -11.82 9.66
C PHE A 35 1.04 -12.62 9.85
N TYR A 36 0.87 -13.89 10.23
CA TYR A 36 1.98 -14.83 10.36
C TYR A 36 2.44 -15.27 8.97
N GLY A 37 3.75 -15.28 8.73
CA GLY A 37 4.34 -15.60 7.42
C GLY A 37 4.67 -14.37 6.55
N ALA A 38 4.58 -13.15 7.08
CA ALA A 38 4.92 -11.93 6.34
C ALA A 38 6.38 -11.91 5.85
N GLU A 39 7.31 -12.53 6.57
CA GLU A 39 8.70 -12.73 6.15
C GLU A 39 8.78 -13.63 4.90
N ALA A 40 8.10 -14.77 4.92
CA ALA A 40 8.05 -15.71 3.80
C ALA A 40 7.35 -15.11 2.56
N THR A 41 6.39 -14.20 2.78
CA THR A 41 5.79 -13.38 1.71
C THR A 41 6.81 -12.41 1.10
N ALA A 42 7.65 -11.76 1.91
CA ALA A 42 8.70 -10.87 1.41
C ALA A 42 9.78 -11.64 0.62
N GLU A 43 10.18 -12.82 1.11
CA GLU A 43 11.11 -13.71 0.39
C GLU A 43 10.55 -14.09 -0.98
N ARG A 44 9.28 -14.50 -1.08
CA ARG A 44 8.65 -14.81 -2.38
C ARG A 44 8.54 -13.60 -3.30
N LEU A 45 8.28 -12.42 -2.76
CA LEU A 45 8.29 -11.20 -3.55
C LEU A 45 9.67 -10.92 -4.16
N SER A 46 10.75 -11.31 -3.46
CA SER A 46 12.13 -11.15 -3.94
C SER A 46 12.44 -11.93 -5.23
N ASP A 47 11.71 -13.03 -5.46
CA ASP A 47 11.85 -13.87 -6.66
C ASP A 47 11.15 -13.28 -7.90
N ILE A 48 10.29 -12.27 -7.73
CA ILE A 48 9.55 -11.67 -8.84
C ILE A 48 10.50 -10.79 -9.68
N PRO A 49 10.62 -10.98 -11.01
CA PRO A 49 11.56 -10.21 -11.83
C PRO A 49 11.33 -8.68 -11.78
N GLY A 50 10.10 -8.24 -11.56
CA GLY A 50 9.76 -6.83 -11.36
C GLY A 50 10.42 -6.26 -10.09
N TRP A 51 10.45 -7.04 -9.00
CA TRP A 51 11.12 -6.64 -7.75
C TRP A 51 12.64 -6.60 -7.90
N GLN A 52 13.23 -7.61 -8.54
CA GLN A 52 14.68 -7.70 -8.72
C GLN A 52 15.24 -6.50 -9.51
N ARG A 53 14.50 -6.00 -10.50
CA ARG A 53 14.86 -4.82 -11.28
C ARG A 53 14.57 -3.49 -10.57
N ALA A 54 13.68 -3.49 -9.58
CA ALA A 54 13.25 -2.29 -8.89
C ALA A 54 14.39 -1.62 -8.12
N ARG A 55 14.44 -0.29 -8.19
CA ARG A 55 15.33 0.59 -7.45
C ARG A 55 14.58 1.50 -6.49
N VAL A 56 13.32 1.82 -6.79
CA VAL A 56 12.46 2.70 -5.99
C VAL A 56 11.19 1.96 -5.60
N VAL A 57 10.99 1.79 -4.29
CA VAL A 57 9.83 1.11 -3.71
C VAL A 57 9.03 2.11 -2.89
N LYS A 58 7.71 2.11 -3.03
CA LYS A 58 6.79 2.76 -2.09
C LYS A 58 6.06 1.68 -1.29
N SER A 59 6.05 1.79 0.03
CA SER A 59 5.32 0.85 0.89
C SER A 59 4.58 1.57 2.01
N ASN A 60 3.37 1.10 2.31
CA ASN A 60 2.60 1.58 3.46
C ASN A 60 3.30 1.19 4.80
N PRO A 61 3.09 1.98 5.87
CA PRO A 61 3.81 1.81 7.13
C PRO A 61 3.23 0.72 8.05
N ASP A 62 2.21 -0.02 7.63
CA ASP A 62 1.57 -1.05 8.45
C ASP A 62 2.52 -2.25 8.68
N TRP A 63 2.27 -3.00 9.77
CA TRP A 63 3.12 -4.11 10.20
C TRP A 63 3.24 -5.22 9.16
N ALA A 64 2.15 -5.50 8.45
CA ALA A 64 2.07 -6.47 7.37
C ALA A 64 3.10 -6.25 6.24
N GLN A 65 3.53 -5.01 6.04
CA GLN A 65 4.52 -4.66 5.01
C GLN A 65 5.92 -4.42 5.58
N LEU A 66 6.13 -4.54 6.90
CA LEU A 66 7.45 -4.33 7.50
C LEU A 66 8.53 -5.24 6.90
N PRO A 67 8.31 -6.56 6.72
CA PRO A 67 9.33 -7.42 6.12
C PRO A 67 9.71 -7.02 4.69
N VAL A 68 8.74 -6.59 3.88
CA VAL A 68 9.00 -6.10 2.51
C VAL A 68 9.80 -4.79 2.53
N ARG A 69 9.51 -3.88 3.46
CA ARG A 69 10.28 -2.63 3.64
C ARG A 69 11.72 -2.91 4.06
N ARG A 70 11.92 -3.85 4.98
CA ARG A 70 13.25 -4.31 5.40
C ARG A 70 14.03 -4.87 4.22
N LEU A 71 13.41 -5.77 3.47
CA LEU A 71 14.00 -6.37 2.28
C LEU A 71 14.42 -5.29 1.27
N ALA A 72 13.54 -4.32 0.96
CA ALA A 72 13.86 -3.23 0.04
C ALA A 72 15.13 -2.47 0.45
N LEU A 73 15.22 -2.06 1.72
CA LEU A 73 16.36 -1.30 2.23
C LEU A 73 17.64 -2.13 2.29
N VAL A 74 17.56 -3.41 2.70
CA VAL A 74 18.70 -4.33 2.72
C VAL A 74 19.23 -4.59 1.30
N GLU A 75 18.36 -4.66 0.30
CA GLU A 75 18.73 -4.80 -1.11
C GLU A 75 19.17 -3.48 -1.77
N GLY A 76 19.31 -2.40 -1.00
CA GLY A 76 19.80 -1.12 -1.51
C GLY A 76 18.78 -0.35 -2.35
N LYS A 77 17.48 -0.63 -2.21
CA LYS A 77 16.41 0.11 -2.87
C LYS A 77 16.03 1.34 -2.07
N LEU A 78 15.80 2.46 -2.75
CA LEU A 78 15.18 3.64 -2.14
C LEU A 78 13.76 3.30 -1.69
N LEU A 79 13.42 3.65 -0.46
CA LEU A 79 12.09 3.40 0.08
C LEU A 79 11.35 4.71 0.36
N TYR A 80 10.14 4.82 -0.19
CA TYR A 80 9.15 5.83 0.20
C TYR A 80 8.07 5.23 1.10
N MET A 81 7.75 5.92 2.19
CA MET A 81 6.65 5.57 3.09
C MET A 81 5.69 6.73 3.24
N ALA A 82 4.38 6.45 3.24
CA ALA A 82 3.38 7.48 3.49
C ALA A 82 3.37 7.90 4.97
N VAL A 83 3.31 9.21 5.22
CA VAL A 83 3.06 9.79 6.54
C VAL A 83 1.59 9.50 6.92
N PRO A 84 1.29 9.12 8.17
CA PRO A 84 -0.08 8.87 8.61
C PRO A 84 -1.04 9.98 8.22
N LYS A 85 -2.12 9.59 7.52
CA LYS A 85 -3.19 10.48 7.02
C LYS A 85 -2.74 11.55 6.02
N MET A 86 -1.50 11.51 5.52
CA MET A 86 -0.93 12.54 4.64
C MET A 86 -1.14 13.98 5.18
N ALA A 87 -1.08 14.15 6.50
CA ALA A 87 -1.45 15.39 7.19
C ALA A 87 -0.39 16.52 7.09
N SER A 88 0.29 16.62 5.94
CA SER A 88 1.33 17.62 5.66
C SER A 88 1.53 17.84 4.16
N LEU A 89 2.18 18.94 3.80
CA LEU A 89 2.64 19.20 2.42
C LEU A 89 3.74 18.24 1.95
N GLU A 90 4.45 17.62 2.89
CA GLU A 90 5.44 16.57 2.63
C GLU A 90 4.90 15.21 3.13
N PRO A 91 3.95 14.61 2.40
CA PRO A 91 3.20 13.45 2.88
C PRO A 91 3.98 12.13 2.79
N PHE A 92 5.24 12.16 2.37
CA PHE A 92 6.10 10.97 2.26
C PHE A 92 7.38 11.12 3.08
N ILE A 93 7.92 9.98 3.48
CA ILE A 93 9.24 9.83 4.09
C ILE A 93 10.10 9.07 3.08
N GLU A 94 11.25 9.64 2.73
CA GLU A 94 12.30 9.00 1.94
C GLU A 94 13.35 8.37 2.87
N LEU A 95 13.69 7.12 2.60
CA LEU A 95 14.79 6.39 3.21
C LEU A 95 15.72 5.91 2.10
N ASP A 96 16.88 6.57 1.97
CA ASP A 96 17.95 6.13 1.09
C ASP A 96 18.88 5.19 1.88
N PRO A 97 19.01 3.91 1.50
CA PRO A 97 19.84 2.96 2.23
C PRO A 97 21.33 3.32 2.27
N THR A 98 21.79 4.21 1.38
CA THR A 98 23.19 4.70 1.40
C THR A 98 23.48 5.67 2.55
N ASP A 99 22.43 6.28 3.13
CA ASP A 99 22.52 7.23 4.25
C ASP A 99 22.19 6.58 5.61
N LEU A 100 22.02 5.25 5.67
CA LEU A 100 21.53 4.53 6.84
C LEU A 100 22.57 3.55 7.41
N ASP A 101 22.87 3.69 8.70
CA ASP A 101 23.75 2.76 9.42
C ASP A 101 23.16 1.35 9.55
N SER A 102 21.84 1.26 9.79
CA SER A 102 21.09 0.00 9.85
C SER A 102 19.84 0.08 8.96
N PRO A 103 19.95 -0.26 7.66
CA PRO A 103 18.83 -0.18 6.72
C PRO A 103 17.62 -1.03 7.14
N ALA A 104 17.83 -2.21 7.72
CA ALA A 104 16.74 -3.07 8.17
C ALA A 104 15.95 -2.46 9.34
N ASP A 105 16.62 -1.81 10.29
CA ASP A 105 15.94 -1.20 11.44
C ASP A 105 15.20 0.08 11.04
N ALA A 106 15.76 0.83 10.10
CA ALA A 106 15.15 2.05 9.56
C ALA A 106 13.79 1.82 8.89
N ALA A 107 13.48 0.59 8.46
CA ALA A 107 12.18 0.22 7.91
C ALA A 107 11.03 0.32 8.92
N GLU A 108 11.29 0.25 10.23
CA GLU A 108 10.24 0.36 11.25
C GLU A 108 9.64 1.77 11.23
N LYS A 109 8.32 1.91 11.46
CA LYS A 109 7.61 3.18 11.27
C LYS A 109 8.19 4.33 12.11
N LYS A 110 8.52 4.10 13.37
CA LYS A 110 9.11 5.11 14.27
C LYS A 110 10.52 5.46 13.81
N ALA A 111 11.34 4.46 13.48
CA ALA A 111 12.70 4.66 12.97
C ALA A 111 12.69 5.44 11.65
N ALA A 112 11.84 5.05 10.70
CA ALA A 112 11.62 5.75 9.43
C ALA A 112 11.30 7.23 9.63
N THR A 113 10.43 7.54 10.60
CA THR A 113 10.04 8.93 10.91
C THR A 113 11.21 9.74 11.50
N GLN A 114 12.14 9.09 12.20
CA GLN A 114 13.29 9.73 12.84
C GLN A 114 14.49 9.89 11.91
N LEU A 115 14.73 8.88 11.06
CA LEU A 115 15.93 8.76 10.21
C LEU A 115 15.67 9.24 8.78
N GLY A 116 14.43 9.14 8.30
CA GLY A 116 14.08 9.48 6.93
C GLY A 116 13.82 10.98 6.72
N ARG A 117 13.96 11.40 5.46
CA ARG A 117 13.68 12.78 5.04
C ARG A 117 12.22 12.91 4.63
N ARG A 118 11.49 13.88 5.18
CA ARG A 118 10.14 14.19 4.68
C ARG A 118 10.24 14.84 3.31
N VAL A 119 9.38 14.43 2.39
CA VAL A 119 9.36 14.93 1.02
C VAL A 119 7.93 15.16 0.51
N GLY A 120 7.78 16.21 -0.29
CA GLY A 120 6.63 16.42 -1.16
C GLY A 120 6.68 15.51 -2.39
N VAL A 121 5.58 15.46 -3.12
CA VAL A 121 5.45 14.66 -4.36
C VAL A 121 6.49 15.09 -5.39
N GLU A 122 6.78 16.39 -5.45
CA GLU A 122 7.67 17.02 -6.42
C GLU A 122 9.15 16.63 -6.22
N ALA A 123 9.51 16.14 -5.03
CA ALA A 123 10.86 15.70 -4.70
C ALA A 123 11.04 14.17 -4.80
N MET A 124 9.99 13.42 -5.16
CA MET A 124 10.05 11.97 -5.28
C MET A 124 10.60 11.52 -6.64
N ARG A 125 11.24 10.35 -6.63
CA ARG A 125 11.65 9.63 -7.85
C ARG A 125 10.49 8.76 -8.39
N PRO A 126 10.43 8.47 -9.70
CA PRO A 126 9.47 7.50 -10.26
C PRO A 126 9.54 6.16 -9.53
N ILE A 127 8.38 5.55 -9.28
CA ILE A 127 8.24 4.37 -8.44
C ILE A 127 8.18 3.12 -9.32
N ASP A 128 9.07 2.17 -9.04
CA ASP A 128 9.08 0.86 -9.72
C ASP A 128 8.07 -0.10 -9.10
N VAL A 129 7.94 -0.08 -7.76
CA VAL A 129 7.05 -0.98 -7.02
C VAL A 129 6.25 -0.24 -5.96
N VAL A 130 4.93 -0.45 -5.97
CA VAL A 130 4.03 -0.04 -4.88
C VAL A 130 3.60 -1.27 -4.10
N VAL A 131 3.85 -1.27 -2.79
CA VAL A 131 3.43 -2.30 -1.85
C VAL A 131 2.27 -1.75 -1.03
N CYS A 132 1.07 -2.29 -1.25
CA CYS A 132 -0.14 -1.83 -0.58
C CYS A 132 -0.66 -2.85 0.44
N GLY A 133 -1.04 -2.37 1.61
CA GLY A 133 -1.73 -3.16 2.61
C GLY A 133 -3.19 -3.37 2.26
N SER A 134 -3.68 -4.60 2.43
CA SER A 134 -5.07 -4.98 2.15
C SER A 134 -5.64 -5.81 3.30
N VAL A 135 -6.95 -5.69 3.51
CA VAL A 135 -7.74 -6.57 4.39
C VAL A 135 -8.13 -7.82 3.61
N ALA A 136 -8.65 -7.65 2.39
CA ALA A 136 -9.04 -8.74 1.50
C ALA A 136 -8.55 -8.45 0.07
N VAL A 137 -8.25 -9.51 -0.67
CA VAL A 137 -7.91 -9.49 -2.09
C VAL A 137 -8.56 -10.67 -2.79
N ASN A 138 -8.79 -10.60 -4.09
CA ASN A 138 -9.21 -11.76 -4.87
C ASN A 138 -8.30 -11.98 -6.07
N ARG A 139 -8.37 -13.16 -6.70
CA ARG A 139 -7.44 -13.54 -7.79
C ARG A 139 -7.51 -12.66 -9.05
N SER A 140 -8.53 -11.81 -9.18
CA SER A 140 -8.59 -10.81 -10.26
C SER A 140 -7.62 -9.63 -10.04
N GLY A 141 -7.15 -9.41 -8.81
CA GLY A 141 -6.35 -8.27 -8.40
C GLY A 141 -7.15 -7.19 -7.66
N ALA A 142 -8.46 -7.35 -7.53
CA ALA A 142 -9.28 -6.48 -6.71
C ALA A 142 -8.87 -6.58 -5.23
N ARG A 143 -8.99 -5.47 -4.51
CA ARG A 143 -8.55 -5.37 -3.12
C ARG A 143 -9.47 -4.48 -2.29
N ILE A 144 -9.49 -4.73 -1.00
CA ILE A 144 -10.18 -3.91 0.00
C ILE A 144 -9.18 -3.54 1.09
N GLY A 145 -8.96 -2.24 1.31
CA GLY A 145 -8.16 -1.73 2.43
C GLY A 145 -8.92 -1.76 3.77
N LYS A 146 -8.51 -0.93 4.74
CA LYS A 146 -9.22 -0.80 6.05
C LYS A 146 -10.40 0.19 6.06
N GLY A 147 -10.66 0.87 4.94
CA GLY A 147 -11.82 1.76 4.76
C GLY A 147 -11.57 3.27 4.94
N ALA A 148 -10.34 3.68 5.29
CA ALA A 148 -10.02 5.10 5.44
C ALA A 148 -9.71 5.85 4.12
N GLY A 149 -9.59 5.13 2.99
CA GLY A 149 -9.34 5.66 1.65
C GLY A 149 -7.96 6.28 1.41
N TYR A 150 -7.06 6.31 2.41
CA TYR A 150 -5.75 6.96 2.24
C TYR A 150 -4.84 6.27 1.22
N SER A 151 -4.83 4.93 1.15
CA SER A 151 -3.97 4.23 0.18
C SER A 151 -4.38 4.51 -1.26
N ASP A 152 -5.68 4.64 -1.53
CA ASP A 152 -6.20 4.96 -2.86
C ASP A 152 -5.84 6.39 -3.25
N LEU A 153 -5.96 7.33 -2.31
CA LEU A 153 -5.53 8.72 -2.50
C LEU A 153 -4.01 8.87 -2.66
N GLU A 154 -3.21 8.10 -1.91
CA GLU A 154 -1.76 8.07 -2.05
C GLU A 154 -1.38 7.65 -3.47
N VAL A 155 -1.97 6.57 -3.99
CA VAL A 155 -1.68 6.09 -5.35
C VAL A 155 -2.20 7.06 -6.40
N ALA A 156 -3.43 7.56 -6.26
CA ALA A 156 -4.00 8.53 -7.19
C ALA A 156 -3.16 9.82 -7.27
N LEU A 157 -2.69 10.35 -6.14
CA LEU A 157 -1.80 11.51 -6.09
C LEU A 157 -0.47 11.25 -6.81
N LEU A 158 0.09 10.05 -6.68
CA LEU A 158 1.35 9.66 -7.33
C LEU A 158 1.16 9.39 -8.83
N ILE A 159 -0.02 8.89 -9.24
CA ILE A 159 -0.39 8.74 -10.66
C ILE A 159 -0.51 10.11 -11.31
N GLU A 160 -1.24 11.04 -10.68
CA GLU A 160 -1.44 12.39 -11.21
C GLU A 160 -0.11 13.16 -11.35
N ALA A 161 0.86 12.86 -10.49
CA ALA A 161 2.22 13.39 -10.58
C ALA A 161 3.14 12.64 -11.56
N GLY A 162 2.66 11.60 -12.23
CA GLY A 162 3.45 10.79 -13.17
C GLY A 162 4.52 9.90 -12.51
N LEU A 163 4.45 9.70 -11.20
CA LEU A 163 5.39 8.88 -10.43
C LEU A 163 4.98 7.40 -10.37
N VAL A 164 3.68 7.13 -10.49
CA VAL A 164 3.14 5.78 -10.69
C VAL A 164 2.54 5.74 -12.09
N THR A 165 3.05 4.85 -12.93
CA THR A 165 2.65 4.69 -14.34
C THR A 165 2.31 3.24 -14.61
N ASP A 166 1.82 2.92 -15.81
CA ASP A 166 1.60 1.53 -16.24
C ASP A 166 2.87 0.64 -16.16
N GLU A 167 4.06 1.21 -16.05
CA GLU A 167 5.27 0.41 -15.83
C GLU A 167 5.48 0.00 -14.37
N THR A 168 4.90 0.76 -13.43
CA THR A 168 4.98 0.47 -11.99
C THR A 168 4.28 -0.84 -11.67
N MET A 169 4.92 -1.73 -10.91
CA MET A 169 4.32 -2.95 -10.38
C MET A 169 3.61 -2.68 -9.05
N ILE A 170 2.34 -3.06 -8.91
CA ILE A 170 1.60 -2.94 -7.66
C ILE A 170 1.41 -4.32 -7.03
N VAL A 171 1.78 -4.48 -5.76
CA VAL A 171 1.71 -5.77 -5.06
C VAL A 171 0.96 -5.68 -3.73
N ALA A 172 0.22 -6.73 -3.40
CA ALA A 172 -0.42 -6.92 -2.10
C ALA A 172 0.17 -8.14 -1.37
N PRO A 173 1.06 -7.93 -0.39
CA PRO A 173 1.47 -8.99 0.53
C PRO A 173 0.36 -9.23 1.56
N VAL A 174 -0.16 -10.46 1.61
CA VAL A 174 -1.29 -10.85 2.48
C VAL A 174 -1.13 -12.29 2.96
N HIS A 175 -1.90 -12.70 3.96
CA HIS A 175 -2.07 -14.12 4.29
C HIS A 175 -2.99 -14.83 3.30
N ALA A 176 -2.85 -16.16 3.14
CA ALA A 176 -3.72 -16.96 2.26
C ALA A 176 -5.22 -16.82 2.62
N LEU A 177 -5.56 -16.71 3.91
CA LEU A 177 -6.94 -16.49 4.38
C LEU A 177 -7.52 -15.11 4.04
N GLN A 178 -6.71 -14.17 3.55
CA GLN A 178 -7.18 -12.87 3.04
C GLN A 178 -7.48 -12.91 1.53
N VAL A 179 -7.13 -14.00 0.85
CA VAL A 179 -7.49 -14.25 -0.55
C VAL A 179 -8.90 -14.83 -0.56
N VAL A 180 -9.86 -14.07 -1.05
CA VAL A 180 -11.28 -14.44 -1.15
C VAL A 180 -11.62 -14.89 -2.56
N GLU A 181 -12.60 -15.79 -2.68
CA GLU A 181 -13.10 -16.24 -3.98
C GLU A 181 -14.21 -15.32 -4.50
N GLU A 182 -14.86 -14.57 -3.61
CA GLU A 182 -15.93 -13.66 -3.97
C GLU A 182 -15.43 -12.43 -4.74
N ASP A 183 -16.33 -11.87 -5.55
CA ASP A 183 -16.11 -10.58 -6.16
C ASP A 183 -16.04 -9.48 -5.11
N ILE A 184 -14.99 -8.68 -5.20
CA ILE A 184 -14.77 -7.51 -4.36
C ILE A 184 -15.49 -6.33 -5.02
N PRO A 185 -16.43 -5.65 -4.32
CA PRO A 185 -17.03 -4.42 -4.84
C PRO A 185 -15.97 -3.34 -5.04
N GLU A 186 -15.93 -2.75 -6.23
CA GLU A 186 -14.96 -1.71 -6.62
C GLU A 186 -15.68 -0.40 -7.01
N THR A 187 -14.97 0.73 -6.86
CA THR A 187 -15.37 2.07 -7.27
C THR A 187 -14.33 2.67 -8.23
N GLU A 188 -14.64 3.76 -8.91
CA GLU A 188 -13.76 4.36 -9.95
C GLU A 188 -12.38 4.79 -9.41
N HIS A 189 -12.30 5.16 -8.14
CA HIS A 189 -11.05 5.54 -7.48
C HIS A 189 -10.25 4.36 -6.91
N ASP A 190 -10.78 3.12 -6.96
CA ASP A 190 -10.02 1.94 -6.54
C ASP A 190 -8.97 1.55 -7.59
N PHE A 191 -7.90 0.90 -7.15
CA PHE A 191 -6.89 0.32 -8.03
C PHE A 191 -6.70 -1.18 -7.72
N SER A 192 -6.39 -1.95 -8.75
CA SER A 192 -6.05 -3.36 -8.65
C SER A 192 -4.55 -3.56 -8.41
N VAL A 193 -4.19 -4.72 -7.86
CA VAL A 193 -2.80 -5.17 -7.80
C VAL A 193 -2.44 -6.01 -9.01
N ASP A 194 -1.16 -6.01 -9.36
CA ASP A 194 -0.58 -6.87 -10.41
C ASP A 194 -0.17 -8.24 -9.83
N TYR A 195 0.22 -8.27 -8.56
CA TYR A 195 0.51 -9.51 -7.84
C TYR A 195 -0.08 -9.52 -6.44
N ILE A 196 -0.63 -10.67 -6.07
CA ILE A 196 -0.92 -11.03 -4.68
C ILE A 196 0.17 -12.00 -4.23
N VAL A 197 0.82 -11.72 -3.11
CA VAL A 197 1.88 -12.57 -2.58
C VAL A 197 1.45 -13.08 -1.21
N THR A 198 1.41 -14.40 -1.06
CA THR A 198 1.12 -15.08 0.20
C THR A 198 2.35 -15.79 0.73
N PRO A 199 2.32 -16.33 1.96
CA PRO A 199 3.41 -17.15 2.48
C PRO A 199 3.61 -18.47 1.75
N ASP A 200 2.81 -18.81 0.73
CA ASP A 200 2.87 -20.08 0.00
C ASP A 200 2.84 -19.92 -1.52
N GLU A 201 2.29 -18.82 -2.05
CA GLU A 201 1.98 -18.64 -3.46
C GLU A 201 2.22 -17.20 -3.94
N VAL A 202 2.61 -17.05 -5.21
CA VAL A 202 2.59 -15.77 -5.95
C VAL A 202 1.48 -15.87 -7.00
N ILE A 203 0.47 -15.00 -6.90
CA ILE A 203 -0.69 -14.99 -7.78
C ILE A 203 -0.58 -13.78 -8.72
N PRO A 204 -0.30 -13.96 -10.02
CA PRO A 204 -0.37 -12.88 -10.99
C PRO A 204 -1.82 -12.51 -11.29
N CYS A 205 -2.12 -11.22 -11.34
CA CYS A 205 -3.45 -10.70 -11.59
C CYS A 205 -3.52 -10.03 -12.97
N THR A 206 -4.49 -10.41 -13.78
CA THR A 206 -4.58 -9.97 -15.19
C THR A 206 -5.48 -8.75 -15.39
N ASN A 207 -6.31 -8.40 -14.41
CA ASN A 207 -7.30 -7.33 -14.54
C ASN A 207 -6.75 -6.02 -13.96
N ARG A 208 -5.83 -5.39 -14.68
CA ARG A 208 -5.23 -4.12 -14.26
C ARG A 208 -6.24 -2.97 -14.38
N ARG A 209 -6.65 -2.43 -13.24
CA ARG A 209 -7.41 -1.19 -13.09
C ARG A 209 -6.63 -0.17 -12.28
N ARG A 210 -6.55 1.06 -12.78
CA ARG A 210 -5.94 2.19 -12.08
C ARG A 210 -6.78 3.43 -12.34
N PRO A 211 -6.96 4.30 -11.33
CA PRO A 211 -7.58 5.59 -11.59
C PRO A 211 -6.66 6.43 -12.50
N SER A 212 -7.23 7.33 -13.28
CA SER A 212 -6.45 8.27 -14.10
C SER A 212 -5.73 9.35 -13.29
N GLY A 213 -6.04 9.46 -11.99
CA GLY A 213 -5.57 10.47 -11.06
C GLY A 213 -6.54 10.62 -9.90
N LEU A 214 -6.56 11.77 -9.24
CA LEU A 214 -7.54 12.05 -8.20
C LEU A 214 -8.94 12.25 -8.79
N VAL A 215 -9.93 11.51 -8.29
CA VAL A 215 -11.35 11.73 -8.60
C VAL A 215 -11.87 12.85 -7.70
N TRP A 216 -11.60 14.10 -8.07
CA TRP A 216 -11.92 15.28 -7.27
C TRP A 216 -13.41 15.41 -6.90
N ALA A 217 -14.30 14.93 -7.77
CA ALA A 217 -15.75 14.95 -7.52
C ALA A 217 -16.18 14.07 -6.32
N ASP A 218 -15.40 13.03 -5.99
CA ASP A 218 -15.66 12.12 -4.87
C ASP A 218 -15.03 12.59 -3.55
N LEU A 219 -14.22 13.66 -3.59
CA LEU A 219 -13.52 14.18 -2.42
C LEU A 219 -14.36 15.19 -1.67
N SER A 220 -14.69 14.89 -0.41
CA SER A 220 -15.35 15.86 0.46
C SER A 220 -14.42 17.03 0.80
N PRO A 221 -14.94 18.25 1.03
CA PRO A 221 -14.15 19.40 1.46
C PRO A 221 -13.33 19.11 2.73
N GLU A 222 -13.87 18.33 3.66
CA GLU A 222 -13.18 17.92 4.89
C GLU A 222 -11.98 17.01 4.57
N LYS A 223 -12.12 16.11 3.58
CA LYS A 223 -11.05 15.22 3.15
C LYS A 223 -9.92 15.99 2.47
N ILE A 224 -10.26 16.97 1.63
CA ILE A 224 -9.29 17.87 0.98
C ILE A 224 -8.55 18.69 2.04
N ALA A 225 -9.27 19.29 2.99
CA ALA A 225 -8.67 20.09 4.06
C ALA A 225 -7.78 19.26 5.00
N ALA A 226 -8.11 17.98 5.23
CA ALA A 226 -7.31 17.08 6.05
C ALA A 226 -5.97 16.67 5.42
N ILE A 227 -5.81 16.82 4.10
CA ILE A 227 -4.62 16.44 3.36
C ILE A 227 -4.05 17.70 2.68
N PRO A 228 -3.09 18.41 3.31
CA PRO A 228 -2.57 19.67 2.78
C PRO A 228 -2.04 19.59 1.35
N ALA A 229 -1.46 18.45 0.94
CA ALA A 229 -1.01 18.22 -0.43
C ALA A 229 -2.15 18.25 -1.46
N LEU A 230 -3.36 17.82 -1.09
CA LEU A 230 -4.56 17.94 -1.92
C LEU A 230 -5.07 19.38 -1.94
N ALA A 231 -5.16 20.02 -0.77
CA ALA A 231 -5.62 21.41 -0.67
C ALA A 231 -4.78 22.38 -1.53
N ALA A 232 -3.46 22.17 -1.57
CA ALA A 232 -2.55 22.97 -2.41
C ALA A 232 -2.78 22.79 -3.93
N ARG A 233 -3.32 21.64 -4.34
CA ARG A 233 -3.61 21.29 -5.74
C ARG A 233 -5.03 21.66 -6.18
N ALA A 234 -5.99 21.66 -5.26
CA ALA A 234 -7.40 21.98 -5.53
C ALA A 234 -7.62 23.39 -6.12
N GLY A 235 -6.68 24.33 -5.91
CA GLY A 235 -6.72 25.68 -6.46
C GLY A 235 -5.95 25.88 -7.78
N GLN A 236 -5.39 24.82 -8.36
CA GLN A 236 -4.58 24.87 -9.58
C GLN A 236 -5.30 24.31 -10.82
N GLY A 237 -6.52 23.78 -10.65
CA GLY A 237 -7.38 23.25 -11.71
C GLY A 237 -8.60 24.11 -12.00
#